data_AF-A0A2W6DGD6-F1
#
_entry.id   AF-A0A2W6DGD6-F1
#
_cell.length_a   1.000
_cell.length_b   1.000
_cell.length_c   1.000
_cell.angle_alpha   90.00
_cell.angle_beta   90.00
_cell.angle_gamma   90.00
#
_symmetry.space_group_name_H-M   'P 1'
#
loop_
_entity.id
_entity.type
_entity.pdbx_description
1 polymer ?
#
loop_
_entity_poly.entity_id
_entity_poly.type
_entity_poly.pdbx_seq_one_letter_code
_entity_poly.pdbx_strand_id
1 'polypeptide(L)' 'FVLVPWLDVEPGAVLPGRGPARDLLPGLDATGVRRRDDLVLR' A
#
# COMPACT_ATOMS: atom_id res chain seq x y z
N PHE A 1 1.28 -1.24 6.77
CA PHE A 1 0.72 -1.99 5.63
C PHE A 1 -0.37 -1.23 4.89
N VAL A 2 -0.18 0.07 4.61
CA VAL A 2 -1.20 0.90 3.92
C VAL A 2 -0.85 1.21 2.47
N LEU A 3 0.43 1.11 2.09
CA LEU A 3 0.89 1.48 0.76
C LEU A 3 0.27 0.61 -0.34
N VAL A 4 0.16 -0.70 -0.13
CA VAL A 4 -0.49 -1.61 -1.11
C VAL A 4 -1.98 -1.32 -1.26
N PRO A 5 -2.81 -1.29 -0.18
CA PRO A 5 -4.22 -0.93 -0.31
C PRO A 5 -4.46 0.47 -0.90
N TRP A 6 -3.60 1.44 -0.61
CA TRP A 6 -3.71 2.77 -1.19
C TRP A 6 -3.41 2.74 -2.69
N LEU A 7 -2.35 2.06 -3.12
CA LEU A 7 -1.99 1.92 -4.54
C LEU A 7 -3.03 1.13 -5.35
N ASP A 8 -3.78 0.22 -4.72
CA ASP A 8 -4.93 -0.46 -5.35
C ASP A 8 -6.03 0.53 -5.77
N VAL A 9 -6.22 1.61 -4.99
CA VAL A 9 -7.23 2.65 -5.25
C VAL A 9 -6.66 3.78 -6.11
N GLU A 10 -5.40 4.15 -5.87
CA GLU A 10 -4.71 5.27 -6.52
C GLU A 10 -3.29 4.86 -6.95
N PRO A 11 -3.11 4.29 -8.16
CA PRO A 11 -1.80 3.82 -8.64
C PRO A 11 -0.74 4.92 -8.77
N GLY A 12 -1.17 6.18 -8.83
CA GLY A 12 -0.32 7.37 -8.94
C GLY A 12 0.04 8.05 -7.62
N ALA A 13 -0.34 7.47 -6.47
CA ALA A 13 -0.17 8.09 -5.16
C ALA A 13 1.29 8.54 -4.89
N VAL A 14 1.45 9.77 -4.39
CA VAL A 14 2.73 10.38 -4.00
C VAL A 14 2.71 10.71 -2.52
N LEU A 15 3.72 10.22 -1.78
CA LEU A 15 3.94 10.65 -0.40
C LEU A 15 4.72 11.97 -0.38
N PRO A 16 4.21 13.01 0.31
CA PRO A 16 4.95 14.24 0.54
C PRO A 16 6.33 13.96 1.15
N GLY A 17 7.38 14.50 0.53
CA GLY A 17 8.76 14.33 0.98
C GLY A 17 9.38 12.93 0.76
N ARG A 18 8.64 11.97 0.16
CA ARG A 18 9.18 10.63 -0.16
C ARG A 18 9.01 10.20 -1.62
N GLY A 19 8.20 10.90 -2.40
CA GLY A 19 7.98 10.58 -3.81
C GLY A 19 6.91 9.51 -4.01
N PRO A 20 6.90 8.80 -5.15
CA PRO A 20 5.86 7.83 -5.49
C PRO A 20 5.74 6.72 -4.45
N ALA A 21 4.52 6.42 -3.99
CA ALA A 21 4.29 5.40 -2.97
C ALA A 21 4.75 4.00 -3.41
N ARG A 22 4.69 3.70 -4.72
CA ARG A 22 5.17 2.44 -5.30
C ARG A 22 6.68 2.24 -5.14
N ASP A 23 7.44 3.32 -5.12
CA ASP A 23 8.90 3.27 -4.99
C ASP A 23 9.33 2.94 -3.56
N LEU A 24 8.39 2.96 -2.61
CA LEU A 24 8.59 2.62 -1.20
C LEU A 24 8.24 1.16 -0.88
N LEU A 25 7.70 0.40 -1.85
CA LEU A 25 7.38 -1.01 -1.68
C LEU A 25 8.62 -1.92 -1.57
N PRO A 26 9.71 -1.71 -2.35
CA PRO A 26 10.90 -2.51 -2.21
C PRO A 26 11.49 -2.44 -0.80
N GLY A 27 11.76 -3.60 -0.19
CA GLY A 27 12.36 -3.69 1.15
C GLY A 27 11.37 -3.68 2.31
N LEU A 28 10.06 -3.61 2.05
CA LEU A 28 9.05 -3.87 3.08
C LEU A 28 8.95 -5.36 3.36
N ASP A 29 9.08 -5.75 4.62
CA ASP A 29 8.72 -7.09 5.07
C ASP A 29 7.19 -7.23 5.05
N ALA A 30 6.69 -8.20 4.29
CA ALA A 30 5.28 -8.54 4.19
C ALA A 30 4.95 -9.86 4.91
N THR A 31 5.87 -10.41 5.70
CA THR A 31 5.66 -11.64 6.45
C THR A 31 4.45 -11.50 7.38
N GLY A 32 3.51 -12.44 7.27
CA GLY A 32 2.26 -12.44 8.03
C GLY A 32 1.16 -11.51 7.48
N VAL A 33 1.43 -10.75 6.41
CA VAL A 33 0.44 -9.92 5.74
C VAL A 33 -0.33 -10.74 4.73
N ARG A 34 -1.66 -10.71 4.82
CA ARG A 34 -2.56 -11.34 3.85
C ARG A 34 -3.70 -10.40 3.51
N ARG A 35 -4.12 -10.41 2.24
CA ARG A 35 -5.34 -9.73 1.80
C ARG A 35 -6.55 -10.37 2.50
N ARG A 36 -7.49 -9.54 2.92
CA ARG A 36 -8.72 -9.93 3.62
C ARG A 36 -9.92 -9.43 2.84
N ASP A 37 -10.34 -10.23 1.86
CA ASP A 37 -11.46 -9.89 0.97
C ASP A 37 -12.83 -9.96 1.67
N ASP A 38 -12.88 -10.46 2.90
CA ASP A 38 -14.08 -10.52 3.73
C ASP A 38 -14.35 -9.22 4.52
N LEU A 39 -13.44 -8.25 4.48
CA LEU A 39 -13.57 -6.98 5.19
C LEU A 39 -13.94 -5.86 4.21
N VAL A 40 -14.99 -5.11 4.57
CA VAL A 40 -15.43 -3.89 3.86
C VAL A 40 -15.23 -2.67 4.73
N LEU A 41 -14.60 -1.63 4.17
CA LEU A 41 -14.47 -0.31 4.79
C LEU A 41 -15.82 0.42 4.66
N ARG A 42 -16.33 0.93 5.78
CA ARG A 42 -17.61 1.67 5.88
C ARG A 42 -17.33 3.14 6.16
#